data_AF-A0A1D1VQC4-F1
#
_entry.id   AF-A0A1D1VQC4-F1
#
_cell.length_a   1.000
_cell.length_b   1.000
_cell.length_c   1.000
_cell.angle_alpha   90.00
_cell.angle_beta   90.00
_cell.angle_gamma   90.00
#
_symmetry.space_group_name_H-M   'P 1'
#
loop_
_entity.id
_entity.type
_entity.pdbx_description
1 polymer ?
#
loop_
_entity_poly.entity_id
_entity_poly.type
_entity_poly.pdbx_seq_one_letter_code
_entity_poly.pdbx_strand_id
1 'polypeptide(L)'
;MVAGFDASELEASNLFTEYSRYPCFLITLQLVVKFEKSPPIKDVMVKVRAIVNSFGHSHTAVAALMARTGGLKLISDNATRLSSTLLMAERMVKIQAAVETIIMVDKLVKVPNLSQGEWLVLKGIVKFLGKFKLITVRMQAEKESTIHKIIPHLKDILAHLSHMKTLAEELDLGSYGIEDPFSPLIRSI
;
A
#
# COMPACT_ATOMS: atom_id res chain seq x y z
N MET A 1 -10.88 -17.93 -1.70
CA MET A 1 -10.95 -16.70 -0.86
C MET A 1 -12.09 -15.77 -1.31
N VAL A 2 -12.30 -15.52 -2.62
CA VAL A 2 -13.52 -14.86 -3.14
C VAL A 2 -14.77 -15.68 -2.77
N ALA A 3 -14.73 -17.00 -3.00
CA ALA A 3 -15.79 -17.93 -2.60
C ALA A 3 -16.15 -17.93 -1.09
N GLY A 4 -15.22 -17.55 -0.21
CA GLY A 4 -15.50 -17.46 1.23
C GLY A 4 -16.27 -16.19 1.60
N PHE A 5 -15.97 -15.08 0.92
CA PHE A 5 -16.75 -13.85 1.04
C PHE A 5 -18.14 -14.01 0.43
N ASP A 6 -18.23 -14.63 -0.76
CA ASP A 6 -19.52 -14.86 -1.43
C ASP A 6 -20.44 -15.75 -0.58
N ALA A 7 -19.88 -16.76 0.11
CA ALA A 7 -20.63 -17.61 1.04
C ALA A 7 -21.15 -16.82 2.25
N SER A 8 -20.32 -15.96 2.86
CA SER A 8 -20.73 -15.12 3.98
C SER A 8 -21.70 -14.00 3.57
N GLU A 9 -21.58 -13.44 2.36
CA GLU A 9 -22.56 -12.48 1.83
C GLU A 9 -23.90 -13.16 1.52
N LEU A 10 -23.89 -14.41 1.04
CA LEU A 10 -25.10 -15.20 0.83
C LEU A 10 -25.81 -15.48 2.17
N GLU A 11 -25.07 -15.91 3.19
CA GLU A 11 -25.60 -16.13 4.53
C GLU A 11 -26.19 -14.84 5.13
N ALA A 12 -25.48 -13.72 5.03
CA ALA A 12 -25.96 -12.45 5.53
C ALA A 12 -27.16 -11.90 4.74
N SER A 13 -27.23 -12.15 3.42
CA SER A 13 -28.37 -11.80 2.59
C SER A 13 -29.62 -12.61 2.97
N ASN A 14 -29.44 -13.87 3.36
CA ASN A 14 -30.53 -14.74 3.82
C ASN A 14 -31.09 -14.33 5.19
N LEU A 15 -30.36 -13.56 6.01
CA LEU A 15 -30.85 -13.02 7.28
C LEU A 15 -31.76 -11.79 7.12
N PHE A 16 -31.68 -11.08 6.00
CA PHE A 16 -32.42 -9.85 5.73
C PHE A 16 -33.18 -9.94 4.41
N THR A 17 -34.04 -10.95 4.27
CA THR A 17 -34.80 -11.24 3.04
C THR A 17 -35.73 -10.11 2.59
N GLU A 18 -36.10 -9.21 3.49
CA GLU A 18 -36.95 -8.04 3.21
C GLU A 18 -36.17 -6.80 2.73
N TYR A 19 -34.84 -6.81 2.80
CA TYR A 19 -33.99 -5.66 2.48
C TYR A 19 -33.01 -5.95 1.34
N SER A 20 -32.90 -5.01 0.39
CA SER A 20 -31.84 -5.06 -0.62
C SER A 20 -30.51 -4.55 -0.03
N ARG A 21 -29.56 -5.46 0.20
CA ARG A 21 -28.21 -5.12 0.64
C ARG A 21 -27.34 -4.76 -0.56
N TYR A 22 -26.73 -3.58 -0.54
CA TYR A 22 -25.72 -3.18 -1.51
C TYR A 22 -24.32 -3.36 -0.92
N PRO A 23 -23.39 -4.03 -1.62
CA PRO A 23 -22.02 -4.17 -1.13
C PRO A 23 -21.36 -2.79 -1.04
N CYS A 24 -20.61 -2.57 0.04
CA CYS A 24 -19.89 -1.33 0.23
C CYS A 24 -18.72 -1.23 -0.76
N PHE A 25 -18.81 -0.29 -1.70
CA PHE A 25 -17.79 -0.03 -2.72
C PHE A 25 -16.37 0.06 -2.14
N LEU A 26 -16.21 0.70 -0.98
CA LEU A 26 -14.90 0.84 -0.31
C LEU A 26 -14.34 -0.50 0.17
N ILE A 27 -15.20 -1.37 0.71
CA ILE A 27 -14.81 -2.71 1.15
C ILE A 27 -14.46 -3.56 -0.06
N THR A 28 -15.26 -3.50 -1.13
CA THR A 28 -14.97 -4.19 -2.38
C THR A 28 -13.62 -3.75 -2.97
N LEU A 29 -13.36 -2.44 -3.03
CA LEU A 29 -12.10 -1.90 -3.52
C LEU A 29 -10.90 -2.41 -2.71
N GLN A 30 -11.01 -2.37 -1.37
CA GLN A 30 -10.00 -2.89 -0.46
C GLN A 30 -9.69 -4.38 -0.69
N LEU A 31 -10.70 -5.19 -1.03
CA LEU A 31 -10.56 -6.63 -1.27
C LEU A 31 -9.95 -6.98 -2.63
N VAL A 32 -10.19 -6.15 -3.66
CA VAL A 32 -9.66 -6.37 -5.02
C VAL A 32 -8.19 -5.98 -5.12
N VAL A 33 -7.76 -4.92 -4.43
CA VAL A 33 -6.40 -4.34 -4.50
C VAL A 33 -5.39 -5.12 -3.64
N LYS A 34 -5.40 -6.45 -3.72
CA LYS A 34 -4.43 -7.34 -3.03
C LYS A 34 -3.07 -7.30 -3.72
N PHE A 35 -2.38 -6.18 -3.59
CA PHE A 35 -1.13 -5.87 -4.28
C PHE A 35 0.06 -6.73 -3.82
N GLU A 36 0.06 -7.23 -2.57
CA GLU A 36 1.10 -8.15 -2.07
C GLU A 36 1.02 -9.58 -2.63
N LYS A 37 0.17 -9.84 -3.63
CA LYS A 37 0.21 -11.10 -4.39
C LYS A 37 1.45 -11.21 -5.30
N SER A 38 2.00 -10.07 -5.72
CA SER A 38 3.21 -10.01 -6.55
C SER A 38 4.44 -10.30 -5.68
N PRO A 39 5.25 -11.33 -5.97
CA PRO A 39 6.39 -11.71 -5.12
C PRO A 39 7.39 -10.56 -4.86
N PRO A 40 7.83 -9.76 -5.86
CA PRO A 40 8.76 -8.66 -5.59
C PRO A 40 8.17 -7.59 -4.65
N ILE A 41 6.87 -7.30 -4.78
CA ILE A 41 6.17 -6.38 -3.87
C ILE A 41 6.13 -6.94 -2.46
N LYS A 42 5.77 -8.22 -2.34
CA LYS A 42 5.66 -8.90 -1.05
C LYS A 42 7.00 -8.88 -0.31
N ASP A 43 8.09 -9.18 -1.01
CA ASP A 43 9.44 -9.24 -0.43
C ASP A 43 9.90 -7.86 0.07
N VAL A 44 9.66 -6.81 -0.73
CA VAL A 44 9.92 -5.42 -0.32
C VAL A 44 9.08 -5.04 0.91
N MET A 45 7.79 -5.37 0.94
CA MET A 45 6.92 -5.05 2.07
C MET A 45 7.31 -5.80 3.35
N VAL A 46 7.76 -7.05 3.25
CA VAL A 46 8.30 -7.81 4.39
C VAL A 46 9.53 -7.11 4.96
N LYS A 47 10.47 -6.66 4.12
CA LYS A 47 11.65 -5.91 4.56
C LYS A 47 11.30 -4.56 5.18
N VAL A 48 10.37 -3.80 4.58
CA VAL A 48 9.90 -2.53 5.15
C VAL A 48 9.32 -2.75 6.54
N ARG A 49 8.45 -3.74 6.74
CA ARG A 49 7.90 -4.07 8.06
C ARG A 49 8.98 -4.47 9.05
N ALA A 50 9.98 -5.25 8.62
CA ALA A 50 11.11 -5.61 9.46
C ALA A 50 11.88 -4.37 9.93
N ILE A 51 12.19 -3.43 9.02
CA ILE A 51 12.85 -2.16 9.36
C ILE A 51 12.00 -1.37 10.36
N VAL A 52 10.72 -1.14 10.06
CA VAL A 52 9.81 -0.39 10.94
C VAL A 52 9.75 -1.01 12.34
N ASN A 53 9.63 -2.34 12.41
CA ASN A 53 9.63 -3.06 13.68
C ASN A 53 10.96 -2.90 14.42
N SER A 54 12.10 -3.04 13.75
CA SER A 54 13.41 -2.89 14.40
C SER A 54 13.63 -1.48 14.96
N PHE A 55 13.17 -0.43 14.27
CA PHE A 55 13.15 0.93 14.83
C PHE A 55 12.22 1.04 16.04
N GLY A 56 11.03 0.44 15.99
CA GLY A 56 10.08 0.43 17.11
C GLY A 56 10.63 -0.16 18.42
N HIS A 57 11.62 -1.04 18.34
CA HIS A 57 12.29 -1.64 19.51
C HIS A 57 13.51 -0.85 20.01
N SER A 58 13.92 0.22 19.32
CA SER A 58 15.13 0.98 19.65
C SER A 58 14.80 2.45 19.92
N HIS A 59 14.71 2.81 21.19
CA HIS A 59 14.47 4.20 21.61
C HIS A 59 15.55 5.16 21.09
N THR A 60 16.81 4.72 21.02
CA THR A 60 17.93 5.51 20.49
C THR A 60 17.78 5.75 18.99
N ALA A 61 17.42 4.72 18.22
CA ALA A 61 17.18 4.86 16.78
C ALA A 61 15.98 5.78 16.49
N VAL A 62 14.90 5.66 17.27
CA VAL A 62 13.72 6.54 17.14
C VAL A 62 14.07 7.99 17.47
N ALA A 63 14.85 8.23 18.53
CA ALA A 63 15.31 9.58 18.88
C ALA A 63 16.20 10.18 17.78
N ALA A 64 17.16 9.41 17.26
CA ALA A 64 18.01 9.84 16.15
C ALA A 64 17.20 10.14 14.88
N LEU A 65 16.20 9.31 14.58
CA LEU A 65 15.30 9.52 13.45
C LEU A 65 14.49 10.81 13.59
N MET A 66 13.90 11.04 14.76
CA MET A 66 13.15 12.27 15.04
C MET A 66 14.04 13.51 14.93
N ALA A 67 15.26 13.46 15.47
CA ALA A 67 16.21 14.57 15.38
C ALA A 67 16.54 14.94 13.93
N ARG A 68 16.71 13.94 13.05
CA ARG A 68 17.03 14.16 11.62
C ARG A 68 15.82 14.60 10.79
N THR A 69 14.61 14.24 11.20
CA THR A 69 13.39 14.41 10.38
C THR A 69 12.44 15.50 10.89
N GLY A 70 12.82 16.23 11.95
CA GLY A 70 11.95 17.24 12.57
C GLY A 70 10.77 16.64 13.32
N GLY A 71 10.98 15.51 14.00
CA GLY A 71 9.98 14.86 14.86
C GLY A 71 9.17 13.74 14.20
N LEU A 72 9.52 13.32 12.98
CA LEU A 72 8.81 12.22 12.31
C LEU A 72 9.29 10.86 12.82
N LYS A 73 8.33 9.93 12.97
CA LYS A 73 8.59 8.51 13.27
C LYS A 73 8.14 7.64 12.10
N LEU A 74 8.69 6.42 12.04
CA LEU A 74 8.12 5.35 11.24
C LEU A 74 6.77 4.92 11.82
N ILE A 75 5.88 4.45 10.95
CA ILE A 75 4.51 4.07 11.28
C ILE A 75 4.35 2.60 10.91
N SER A 76 3.84 1.78 11.83
CA SER A 76 3.51 0.39 11.54
C SER A 76 2.20 0.29 10.75
N ASP A 77 2.11 -0.72 9.88
CA ASP A 77 0.88 -1.02 9.17
C ASP A 77 0.05 -2.09 9.88
N ASN A 78 -1.22 -2.15 9.50
CA ASN A 78 -2.04 -3.34 9.63
C ASN A 78 -2.17 -3.94 8.23
N ALA A 79 -1.53 -5.09 8.00
CA ALA A 79 -1.46 -5.72 6.69
C ALA A 79 -2.83 -6.02 6.05
N THR A 80 -3.91 -6.04 6.83
CA THR A 80 -5.29 -6.23 6.32
C THR A 80 -5.93 -4.94 5.80
N ARG A 81 -5.36 -3.76 6.09
CA ARG A 81 -5.88 -2.43 5.75
C ARG A 81 -4.90 -1.66 4.88
N LEU A 82 -5.22 -1.54 3.59
CA LEU A 82 -4.39 -0.91 2.55
C LEU A 82 -4.02 0.53 2.92
N SER A 83 -4.93 1.25 3.57
CA SER A 83 -4.72 2.63 4.02
C SER A 83 -3.53 2.76 4.97
N SER A 84 -3.40 1.84 5.93
CA SER A 84 -2.28 1.82 6.86
C SER A 84 -0.98 1.39 6.21
N THR A 85 -1.05 0.42 5.29
CA THR A 85 0.12 -0.05 4.53
C THR A 85 0.68 1.05 3.62
N LEU A 86 -0.19 1.79 2.92
CA LEU A 86 0.23 2.93 2.13
C LEU A 86 0.80 4.06 3.01
N LEU A 87 0.20 4.34 4.16
CA LEU A 87 0.73 5.36 5.08
C LEU A 87 2.15 5.01 5.56
N MET A 88 2.39 3.74 5.88
CA MET A 88 3.74 3.24 6.21
C MET A 88 4.70 3.42 5.04
N ALA A 89 4.32 3.03 3.83
CA ALA A 89 5.16 3.14 2.63
C ALA A 89 5.47 4.62 2.29
N GLU A 90 4.47 5.50 2.28
CA GLU A 90 4.63 6.95 2.09
C GLU A 90 5.59 7.53 3.13
N ARG A 91 5.44 7.15 4.40
CA ARG A 91 6.31 7.61 5.48
C ARG A 91 7.75 7.15 5.25
N MET A 92 7.94 5.88 4.95
CA MET A 92 9.25 5.27 4.70
C MET A 92 9.97 5.96 3.55
N VAL A 93 9.28 6.20 2.42
CA VAL A 93 9.84 6.95 1.28
C VAL A 93 10.18 8.39 1.66
N LYS A 94 9.31 9.07 2.41
CA LYS A 94 9.51 10.47 2.82
C LYS A 94 10.78 10.66 3.66
N ILE A 95 11.13 9.69 4.50
CA ILE A 95 12.28 9.77 5.41
C ILE A 95 13.44 8.84 5.00
N GLN A 96 13.47 8.41 3.74
CA GLN A 96 14.45 7.46 3.19
C GLN A 96 15.88 7.78 3.63
N ALA A 97 16.38 8.98 3.34
CA ALA A 97 17.77 9.37 3.65
C ALA A 97 18.13 9.24 5.14
N ALA A 98 17.18 9.57 6.03
CA ALA A 98 17.40 9.47 7.47
C ALA A 98 17.45 8.00 7.93
N VAL A 99 16.58 7.15 7.36
CA VAL A 99 16.57 5.71 7.66
C VAL A 99 17.84 5.04 7.16
N GLU A 100 18.27 5.33 5.93
CA GLU A 100 19.50 4.81 5.35
C GLU A 100 20.72 5.19 6.20
N THR A 101 20.81 6.46 6.63
CA THR A 101 21.89 6.93 7.49
C THR A 101 21.93 6.18 8.83
N ILE A 102 20.78 6.00 9.47
CA ILE A 102 20.70 5.33 10.78
C ILE A 102 21.08 3.85 10.70
N ILE A 103 20.69 3.17 9.62
CA ILE A 103 21.00 1.75 9.41
C ILE A 103 22.47 1.57 8.99
N MET A 104 22.94 2.32 8.00
CA MET A 104 24.22 2.05 7.34
C MET A 104 25.41 2.77 8.00
N VAL A 105 25.21 4.02 8.43
CA VAL A 105 26.28 4.85 9.01
C VAL A 105 26.30 4.71 10.53
N ASP A 106 25.18 5.06 11.18
CA ASP A 106 25.11 5.09 12.64
C ASP A 106 24.99 3.67 13.24
N LYS A 107 24.58 2.68 12.43
CA LYS A 107 24.42 1.26 12.80
C LYS A 107 23.60 1.03 14.07
N LEU A 108 22.63 1.91 14.33
CA LEU A 108 21.79 1.84 15.54
C LEU A 108 20.74 0.72 15.47
N VAL A 109 20.51 0.17 14.28
CA VAL A 109 19.54 -0.89 14.03
C VAL A 109 20.21 -1.99 13.22
N LYS A 110 20.13 -3.23 13.71
CA LYS A 110 20.71 -4.41 13.06
C LYS A 110 19.70 -5.07 12.11
N VAL A 111 19.36 -4.36 11.04
CA VAL A 111 18.47 -4.83 9.98
C VAL A 111 19.09 -4.51 8.62
N PRO A 112 19.04 -5.40 7.63
CA PRO A 112 19.47 -5.04 6.28
C PRO A 112 18.60 -3.90 5.74
N ASN A 113 19.26 -2.91 5.14
CA ASN A 113 18.57 -1.84 4.42
C ASN A 113 17.98 -2.37 3.10
N LEU A 114 17.04 -1.62 2.52
CA LEU A 114 16.55 -1.87 1.16
C LEU A 114 17.65 -1.54 0.13
N SER A 115 17.71 -2.33 -0.94
CA SER A 115 18.52 -2.01 -2.11
C SER A 115 17.92 -0.83 -2.90
N GLN A 116 18.69 -0.25 -3.83
CA GLN A 116 18.20 0.83 -4.67
C GLN A 116 16.98 0.42 -5.50
N GLY A 117 17.00 -0.79 -6.08
CA GLY A 117 15.85 -1.35 -6.80
C GLY A 117 14.64 -1.54 -5.90
N GLU A 118 14.83 -2.01 -4.67
CA GLU A 118 13.73 -2.18 -3.69
C GLU A 118 13.11 -0.84 -3.27
N TRP A 119 13.91 0.21 -3.14
CA TRP A 119 13.40 1.57 -2.93
C TRP A 119 12.57 2.08 -4.11
N LEU A 120 12.97 1.75 -5.34
CA LEU A 120 12.18 2.10 -6.53
C LEU A 120 10.87 1.34 -6.55
N VAL A 121 10.86 0.04 -6.23
CA VAL A 121 9.64 -0.74 -6.06
C VAL A 121 8.73 -0.12 -5.00
N LEU A 122 9.28 0.29 -3.84
CA LEU A 122 8.50 0.94 -2.78
C LEU A 122 7.88 2.28 -3.25
N LYS A 123 8.63 3.10 -3.99
CA LYS A 123 8.10 4.33 -4.61
C LYS A 123 6.99 4.01 -5.63
N GLY A 124 7.16 2.95 -6.41
CA GLY A 124 6.14 2.43 -7.32
C GLY A 124 4.88 1.97 -6.60
N ILE A 125 5.00 1.28 -5.47
CA ILE A 125 3.87 0.89 -4.61
C ILE A 125 3.11 2.13 -4.12
N VAL A 126 3.82 3.17 -3.65
CA VAL A 126 3.19 4.43 -3.22
C VAL A 126 2.42 5.08 -4.37
N LYS A 127 3.02 5.15 -5.58
CA LYS A 127 2.35 5.70 -6.76
C LYS A 127 1.13 4.87 -7.18
N PHE A 128 1.26 3.54 -7.17
CA PHE A 128 0.18 2.60 -7.50
C PHE A 128 -1.01 2.75 -6.56
N LEU A 129 -0.76 2.75 -5.24
CA LEU A 129 -1.80 2.80 -4.22
C LEU A 129 -2.39 4.20 -4.02
N GLY A 130 -1.68 5.26 -4.43
CA GLY A 130 -2.10 6.65 -4.26
C GLY A 130 -3.49 6.96 -4.83
N LYS A 131 -3.81 6.45 -6.02
CA LYS A 131 -5.14 6.64 -6.63
C LYS A 131 -6.25 5.99 -5.81
N PHE A 132 -6.01 4.79 -5.27
CA PHE A 132 -6.97 4.08 -4.43
C PHE A 132 -7.24 4.83 -3.13
N LYS A 133 -6.20 5.36 -2.48
CA LYS A 133 -6.37 6.22 -1.30
C LYS A 133 -7.18 7.48 -1.59
N LEU A 134 -6.91 8.16 -2.70
CA LEU A 134 -7.66 9.35 -3.10
C LEU A 134 -9.16 9.04 -3.26
N ILE A 135 -9.49 7.94 -3.94
CA ILE A 135 -10.87 7.50 -4.14
C ILE A 135 -11.50 7.13 -2.80
N THR A 136 -10.80 6.36 -1.97
CA THR A 136 -11.30 5.97 -0.64
C THR A 136 -11.66 7.19 0.21
N VAL A 137 -10.79 8.20 0.27
CA VAL A 137 -11.05 9.43 1.03
C VAL A 137 -12.27 10.18 0.49
N ARG A 138 -12.43 10.29 -0.84
CA ARG A 138 -13.59 10.95 -1.46
C ARG A 138 -14.90 10.22 -1.21
N MET A 139 -14.86 8.88 -1.22
CA MET A 139 -16.03 8.03 -1.03
C MET A 139 -16.45 7.90 0.44
N GLN A 140 -15.56 8.25 1.39
CA GLN A 140 -15.85 8.34 2.82
C GLN A 140 -16.48 9.67 3.24
N ALA A 141 -16.84 10.56 2.29
CA ALA A 141 -17.45 11.83 2.61
C ALA A 141 -18.81 11.64 3.30
N GLU A 142 -18.96 12.18 4.51
CA GLU A 142 -20.20 12.05 5.31
C GLU A 142 -21.24 13.12 4.95
N LYS A 143 -20.81 14.24 4.36
CA LYS A 143 -21.63 15.43 4.13
C LYS A 143 -22.23 15.52 2.73
N GLU A 144 -21.96 14.55 1.87
CA GLU A 144 -22.45 14.53 0.49
C GLU A 144 -22.76 13.10 0.05
N SER A 145 -23.70 12.94 -0.88
CA SER A 145 -23.95 11.63 -1.51
C SER A 145 -22.73 11.20 -2.31
N THR A 146 -22.33 9.93 -2.20
CA THR A 146 -21.16 9.38 -2.90
C THR A 146 -21.51 8.29 -3.91
N ILE A 147 -22.73 7.75 -3.88
CA ILE A 147 -23.15 6.63 -4.76
C ILE A 147 -23.01 7.00 -6.25
N HIS A 148 -23.41 8.21 -6.64
CA HIS A 148 -23.30 8.70 -8.01
C HIS A 148 -21.85 8.86 -8.50
N LYS A 149 -20.87 8.85 -7.58
CA LYS A 149 -19.43 8.98 -7.87
C LYS A 149 -18.76 7.62 -8.15
N ILE A 150 -19.46 6.50 -7.90
CA ILE A 150 -18.90 5.15 -8.09
C ILE A 150 -18.48 4.90 -9.55
N ILE A 151 -19.36 5.15 -10.52
CA ILE A 151 -19.04 4.90 -11.95
C ILE A 151 -17.87 5.77 -12.44
N PRO A 152 -17.84 7.10 -12.16
CA PRO A 152 -16.65 7.92 -12.44
C PRO A 152 -15.38 7.37 -11.81
N HIS A 153 -15.42 6.96 -10.54
CA HIS A 153 -14.24 6.42 -9.86
C HIS A 153 -13.78 5.07 -10.42
N LEU A 154 -14.69 4.22 -10.89
CA LEU A 154 -14.32 2.98 -11.60
C LEU A 154 -13.57 3.28 -12.89
N LYS A 155 -14.05 4.23 -13.70
CA LYS A 155 -13.34 4.65 -14.93
C LYS A 155 -11.96 5.22 -14.62
N ASP A 156 -11.87 6.03 -13.57
CA ASP A 156 -10.62 6.58 -13.06
C ASP A 156 -9.63 5.51 -12.62
N ILE A 157 -10.11 4.41 -12.00
CA ILE A 157 -9.27 3.27 -11.61
C ILE A 157 -8.76 2.55 -12.86
N LEU A 158 -9.62 2.28 -13.85
CA LEU A 158 -9.23 1.61 -15.08
C LEU A 158 -8.18 2.41 -15.86
N ALA A 159 -8.36 3.73 -15.96
CA ALA A 159 -7.39 4.63 -16.57
C ALA A 159 -6.07 4.65 -15.76
N HIS A 160 -6.14 4.69 -14.44
CA HIS A 160 -4.94 4.57 -13.61
C HIS A 160 -4.20 3.26 -13.88
N LEU A 161 -4.89 2.12 -13.87
CA LEU A 161 -4.29 0.80 -14.13
C LEU A 161 -3.68 0.68 -15.53
N SER A 162 -4.24 1.34 -16.55
CA SER A 162 -3.63 1.37 -17.88
C SER A 162 -2.33 2.16 -17.90
N HIS A 163 -2.25 3.30 -17.19
CA HIS A 163 -1.00 4.05 -17.00
C HIS A 163 0.03 3.28 -16.17
N MET A 164 -0.40 2.48 -15.19
CA MET A 164 0.54 1.72 -14.36
C MET A 164 1.27 0.60 -15.14
N LYS A 165 0.85 0.26 -16.37
CA LYS A 165 1.51 -0.74 -17.22
C LYS A 165 2.94 -0.34 -17.62
N THR A 166 3.21 0.96 -17.71
CA THR A 166 4.55 1.49 -18.04
C THR A 166 5.37 1.80 -16.80
N LEU A 167 4.85 1.56 -15.59
CA LEU A 167 5.51 2.02 -14.36
C LEU A 167 6.89 1.36 -14.15
N ALA A 168 7.02 0.07 -14.44
CA ALA A 168 8.29 -0.63 -14.28
C ALA A 168 9.38 -0.07 -15.21
N GLU A 169 8.99 0.33 -16.41
CA GLU A 169 9.88 0.99 -17.39
C GLU A 169 10.22 2.42 -16.95
N GLU A 170 9.23 3.20 -16.48
CA GLU A 170 9.43 4.55 -15.94
C GLU A 170 10.39 4.59 -14.74
N LEU A 171 10.36 3.55 -13.92
CA LEU A 171 11.24 3.39 -12.77
C LEU A 171 12.57 2.70 -13.12
N ASP A 172 12.77 2.32 -14.38
CA ASP A 172 13.94 1.59 -14.87
C ASP A 172 14.26 0.36 -14.01
N LEU A 173 13.24 -0.41 -13.61
CA LEU A 173 13.43 -1.59 -12.76
C LEU A 173 14.25 -2.69 -13.45
N GLY A 174 14.24 -2.70 -14.79
CA GLY A 174 15.01 -3.64 -15.61
C GLY A 174 16.52 -3.52 -15.40
N SER A 175 17.05 -2.31 -15.17
CA SER A 175 18.49 -2.12 -14.90
C SER A 175 18.95 -2.72 -13.57
N TYR A 176 18.01 -2.99 -12.65
CA TYR A 176 18.24 -3.66 -11.37
C TYR A 176 17.92 -5.16 -11.41
N GLY A 177 17.58 -5.72 -12.58
CA GLY A 177 17.20 -7.13 -12.74
C GLY A 177 15.86 -7.48 -12.07
N ILE A 178 14.99 -6.49 -11.86
CA ILE A 178 13.67 -6.68 -11.23
C ILE A 178 12.63 -6.80 -12.34
N GLU A 179 11.98 -7.97 -12.44
CA GLU A 179 10.81 -8.16 -13.31
C GLU A 179 9.67 -7.23 -12.90
N ASP A 180 8.86 -6.77 -13.87
CA ASP A 180 7.77 -5.82 -13.62
C ASP A 180 6.83 -6.33 -12.51
N PRO A 181 6.89 -5.69 -11.32
CA PRO A 181 6.16 -6.19 -10.17
C PRO A 181 4.67 -5.79 -10.20
N PHE A 182 4.28 -4.89 -11.10
CA PHE A 182 2.93 -4.35 -11.22
C PHE A 182 2.10 -5.06 -12.30
N SER A 183 2.73 -5.64 -13.32
CA SER A 183 2.04 -6.40 -14.38
C SER A 183 1.07 -7.47 -13.86
N PRO A 184 1.43 -8.34 -12.88
CA PRO A 184 0.50 -9.34 -12.33
C PRO A 184 -0.72 -8.72 -11.65
N LEU A 185 -0.59 -7.51 -11.10
CA LEU A 185 -1.67 -6.82 -10.42
C LEU A 185 -2.68 -6.26 -11.42
N ILE A 186 -2.18 -5.69 -12.51
CA ILE A 186 -3.00 -5.06 -13.55
C ILE A 186 -3.79 -6.11 -14.34
N ARG A 187 -3.23 -7.31 -14.56
CA ARG A 187 -3.91 -8.41 -15.28
C ARG A 187 -4.96 -9.15 -14.43
N SER A 188 -4.97 -8.93 -13.12
CA SER A 188 -5.83 -9.64 -12.16
C SER A 188 -7.13 -8.93 -11.81
N ILE A 189 -7.34 -7.74 -12.37
CA ILE A 189 -8.52 -6.87 -12.20
C ILE A 189 -9.31 -6.87 -13.51
#